data_AF-U6G0Z2-F1
#
_entry.id   AF-U6G0Z2-F1
#
_cell.length_a   1.000
_cell.length_b   1.000
_cell.length_c   1.000
_cell.angle_alpha   90.00
_cell.angle_beta   90.00
_cell.angle_gamma   90.00
#
_symmetry.space_group_name_H-M   'P 1'
#
loop_
_entity.id
_entity.type
_entity.pdbx_description
1 polymer ?
#
loop_
_entity_poly.entity_id
_entity_poly.type
_entity_poly.pdbx_seq_one_letter_code
_entity_poly.pdbx_strand_id
1 'polypeptide(L)'
;MMARVLFIGMSAINVEVSKDLALAGVSQTLCDDRIWREEEMCFNFLPSLAAEIEAKSTGLIVSQCCGSIGFFVQDFGDYEIIKKDSNEKIRFSHPPLPDVLTAKLAELDPKVNPAVFAVLALLRWEAETGVQHRGFDDFDEDAAAAAAATEAAAAAAEAAAAAKAAATAAEIERAAEKLFAAEGVKLTPQILCATRQLAEALNKQINTIAAIVGGLISRSNTRTVEGLGSRHKKYRS
;
A
#
# COMPACT_ATOMS: atom_id res chain seq x y z
N MET A 1 -16.34 0.06 -23.02
CA MET A 1 -16.18 -1.06 -22.07
C MET A 1 -16.32 -0.49 -20.67
N MET A 2 -17.06 -1.17 -19.80
CA MET A 2 -16.97 -0.89 -18.35
C MET A 2 -15.59 -1.33 -17.87
N ALA A 3 -14.91 -0.50 -17.09
CA ALA A 3 -13.64 -0.90 -16.49
C ALA A 3 -13.87 -2.06 -15.53
N ARG A 4 -12.88 -2.96 -15.45
CA ARG A 4 -12.83 -4.03 -14.47
C ARG A 4 -11.67 -3.74 -13.53
N VAL A 5 -11.92 -3.85 -12.23
CA VAL A 5 -10.90 -3.65 -11.18
C VAL A 5 -10.59 -4.98 -10.52
N LEU A 6 -9.32 -5.32 -10.42
CA LEU A 6 -8.83 -6.46 -9.66
C LEU A 6 -8.31 -5.97 -8.32
N PHE A 7 -8.85 -6.50 -7.23
CA PHE A 7 -8.30 -6.34 -5.89
C PHE A 7 -7.47 -7.57 -5.55
N ILE A 8 -6.27 -7.35 -5.03
CA ILE A 8 -5.40 -8.41 -4.49
C ILE A 8 -5.25 -8.13 -3.00
N GLY A 9 -5.73 -9.07 -2.17
CA GLY A 9 -5.85 -8.93 -0.72
C GLY A 9 -6.99 -8.00 -0.28
N MET A 10 -7.87 -8.43 0.63
CA MET A 10 -8.93 -7.61 1.22
C MET A 10 -8.49 -6.95 2.54
N SER A 11 -7.57 -5.99 2.47
CA SER A 11 -7.28 -5.11 3.60
C SER A 11 -8.48 -4.22 3.94
N ALA A 12 -8.50 -3.57 5.11
CA ALA A 12 -9.53 -2.59 5.42
C ALA A 12 -9.62 -1.46 4.38
N ILE A 13 -8.48 -1.05 3.80
CA ILE A 13 -8.46 -0.09 2.68
C ILE A 13 -9.19 -0.69 1.48
N ASN A 14 -8.84 -1.92 1.08
CA ASN A 14 -9.42 -2.53 -0.12
C ASN A 14 -10.92 -2.83 0.04
N VAL A 15 -11.38 -3.15 1.26
CA VAL A 15 -12.82 -3.25 1.58
C VAL A 15 -13.52 -1.90 1.35
N GLU A 16 -12.94 -0.81 1.84
CA GLU A 16 -13.50 0.53 1.68
C GLU A 16 -13.53 0.98 0.21
N VAL A 17 -12.45 0.72 -0.54
CA VAL A 17 -12.41 1.01 -1.99
C VAL A 17 -13.39 0.13 -2.76
N SER A 18 -13.46 -1.17 -2.45
CA SER A 18 -14.36 -2.11 -3.12
C SER A 18 -15.82 -1.71 -2.93
N LYS A 19 -16.20 -1.32 -1.70
CA LYS A 19 -17.53 -0.79 -1.38
C LYS A 19 -17.89 0.40 -2.27
N ASP A 20 -17.04 1.43 -2.30
CA ASP A 20 -17.32 2.65 -3.06
C ASP A 20 -17.39 2.38 -4.57
N LEU A 21 -16.50 1.54 -5.10
CA LEU A 21 -16.52 1.15 -6.51
C LEU A 21 -17.75 0.30 -6.86
N ALA A 22 -18.25 -0.51 -5.92
CA ALA A 22 -19.44 -1.34 -6.11
C ALA A 22 -20.68 -0.45 -6.16
N LEU A 23 -20.76 0.53 -5.26
CA LEU A 23 -21.79 1.58 -5.27
C LEU A 23 -21.76 2.42 -6.56
N ALA A 24 -20.58 2.61 -7.15
CA ALA A 24 -20.42 3.27 -8.45
C ALA A 24 -20.72 2.36 -9.67
N GLY A 25 -21.07 1.09 -9.46
CA GLY A 25 -21.40 0.14 -10.54
C GLY A 25 -20.19 -0.37 -11.32
N VAL A 26 -18.98 -0.30 -10.76
CA VAL A 26 -17.75 -0.82 -11.38
C VAL A 26 -17.66 -2.33 -11.18
N SER A 27 -17.34 -3.07 -12.24
CA SER A 27 -17.14 -4.52 -12.16
C SER A 27 -15.83 -4.84 -11.45
N GLN A 28 -15.87 -5.75 -10.48
CA GLN A 28 -14.74 -6.07 -9.62
C GLN A 28 -14.45 -7.57 -9.60
N THR A 29 -13.18 -7.92 -9.39
CA THR A 29 -12.73 -9.27 -9.07
C THR A 29 -11.91 -9.16 -7.81
N LEU A 30 -12.30 -9.90 -6.77
CA LEU A 30 -11.61 -9.93 -5.49
C LEU A 30 -10.76 -11.19 -5.45
N CYS A 31 -9.45 -11.03 -5.35
CA CYS A 31 -8.50 -12.13 -5.21
C CYS A 31 -7.92 -12.05 -3.80
N ASP A 32 -8.41 -12.93 -2.93
CA ASP A 32 -7.93 -13.06 -1.57
C ASP A 32 -7.96 -14.54 -1.21
N ASP A 33 -6.80 -15.04 -0.82
CA ASP A 33 -6.55 -16.43 -0.45
C ASP A 33 -6.54 -16.63 1.07
N ARG A 34 -6.75 -15.55 1.84
CA ARG A 34 -6.71 -15.58 3.31
C ARG A 34 -7.99 -16.20 3.88
N ILE A 35 -7.82 -17.00 4.93
CA ILE A 35 -8.92 -17.47 5.78
C ILE A 35 -9.24 -16.35 6.77
N TRP A 36 -10.52 -15.99 6.92
CA TRP A 36 -10.94 -14.94 7.83
C TRP A 36 -10.68 -15.38 9.28
N ARG A 37 -9.74 -14.71 9.97
CA ARG A 37 -9.46 -14.88 11.42
C ARG A 37 -9.83 -13.59 12.15
N GLU A 38 -10.16 -13.68 13.45
CA GLU A 38 -10.56 -12.52 14.27
C GLU A 38 -9.47 -11.42 14.37
N GLU A 39 -8.22 -11.73 14.02
CA GLU A 39 -7.05 -10.87 14.34
C GLU A 39 -6.22 -10.39 13.13
N GLU A 40 -6.58 -10.69 11.87
CA GLU A 40 -5.63 -10.48 10.75
C GLU A 40 -6.09 -9.46 9.70
N MET A 41 -5.25 -8.44 9.46
CA MET A 41 -5.50 -7.37 8.47
C MET A 41 -4.33 -7.00 7.56
N CYS A 42 -3.13 -7.59 7.60
CA CYS A 42 -1.96 -6.87 7.06
C CYS A 42 -1.02 -7.69 6.18
N PHE A 43 -1.02 -7.46 4.85
CA PHE A 43 0.03 -7.93 3.92
C PHE A 43 0.18 -6.98 2.71
N ASN A 44 1.38 -6.98 2.09
CA ASN A 44 1.79 -6.14 0.96
C ASN A 44 2.57 -6.99 -0.09
N PHE A 45 2.33 -6.77 -1.39
CA PHE A 45 2.90 -7.57 -2.51
C PHE A 45 3.70 -6.73 -3.54
N LEU A 46 4.32 -5.64 -3.10
CA LEU A 46 4.59 -4.48 -3.97
C LEU A 46 5.73 -4.63 -5.00
N PRO A 47 6.89 -5.23 -4.70
CA PRO A 47 8.01 -5.21 -5.64
C PRO A 47 7.84 -6.13 -6.85
N SER A 48 7.31 -7.34 -6.64
CA SER A 48 7.16 -8.34 -7.72
C SER A 48 5.97 -8.05 -8.63
N LEU A 49 4.87 -7.52 -8.08
CA LEU A 49 3.65 -7.23 -8.84
C LEU A 49 3.82 -6.03 -9.79
N ALA A 50 4.62 -5.03 -9.40
CA ALA A 50 4.84 -3.84 -10.20
C ALA A 50 5.52 -4.15 -11.54
N ALA A 51 6.54 -5.01 -11.53
CA ALA A 51 7.28 -5.41 -12.73
C ALA A 51 6.41 -6.22 -13.72
N GLU A 52 5.44 -6.99 -13.24
CA GLU A 52 4.56 -7.79 -14.10
C GLU A 52 3.42 -6.98 -14.72
N ILE A 53 2.98 -5.90 -14.06
CA ILE A 53 1.84 -5.08 -14.50
C ILE A 53 2.23 -4.05 -15.56
N GLU A 54 3.44 -3.50 -15.48
CA GLU A 54 3.96 -2.53 -16.45
C GLU A 54 3.94 -3.08 -17.89
N ALA A 55 4.17 -4.39 -18.05
CA ALA A 55 4.10 -5.08 -19.34
C ALA A 55 2.70 -5.16 -19.97
N LYS A 56 1.62 -4.90 -19.21
CA LYS A 56 0.22 -5.14 -19.64
C LYS A 56 -0.65 -3.87 -19.78
N SER A 57 -0.07 -2.67 -19.71
CA SER A 57 -0.81 -1.38 -19.80
C SER A 57 -2.03 -1.30 -18.87
N THR A 58 -1.90 -1.87 -17.67
CA THR A 58 -2.95 -1.89 -16.66
C THR A 58 -2.57 -0.91 -15.56
N GLY A 59 -3.54 -0.10 -15.10
CA GLY A 59 -3.34 0.81 -13.98
C GLY A 59 -3.09 0.04 -12.69
N LEU A 60 -2.09 0.46 -11.92
CA LEU A 60 -1.74 -0.09 -10.62
C LEU A 60 -2.02 0.93 -9.51
N ILE A 61 -2.67 0.46 -8.46
CA ILE A 61 -2.81 1.19 -7.21
C ILE A 61 -2.29 0.29 -6.11
N VAL A 62 -1.36 0.83 -5.35
CA VAL A 62 -0.75 0.19 -4.19
C VAL A 62 -1.17 0.99 -2.98
N SER A 63 -1.60 0.35 -1.89
CA SER A 63 -1.97 1.07 -0.67
C SER A 63 -1.68 0.26 0.57
N GLN A 64 -1.27 0.97 1.63
CA GLN A 64 -0.98 0.37 2.93
C GLN A 64 -1.38 1.33 4.05
N CYS A 65 -1.72 0.75 5.19
CA CYS A 65 -1.94 1.48 6.44
C CYS A 65 -1.02 0.89 7.52
N CYS A 66 -0.24 1.79 8.12
CA CYS A 66 0.67 1.54 9.23
C CYS A 66 0.28 2.48 10.38
N GLY A 67 -0.68 2.05 11.20
CA GLY A 67 -1.24 2.83 12.30
C GLY A 67 -1.90 4.12 11.83
N SER A 68 -1.37 5.26 12.28
CA SER A 68 -1.86 6.59 11.93
C SER A 68 -1.42 7.06 10.54
N ILE A 69 -0.52 6.33 9.88
CA ILE A 69 -0.03 6.68 8.55
C ILE A 69 -0.68 5.74 7.54
N GLY A 70 -1.42 6.32 6.60
CA GLY A 70 -1.97 5.62 5.45
C GLY A 70 -1.44 6.24 4.17
N PHE A 71 -1.01 5.42 3.23
CA PHE A 71 -0.50 5.90 1.95
C PHE A 71 -1.00 5.03 0.80
N PHE A 72 -0.96 5.61 -0.40
CA PHE A 72 -1.16 4.88 -1.62
C PHE A 72 -0.28 5.47 -2.73
N VAL A 73 0.14 4.62 -3.66
CA VAL A 73 0.89 4.98 -4.85
C VAL A 73 0.10 4.54 -6.06
N GLN A 74 0.07 5.38 -7.09
CA GLN A 74 -0.67 5.12 -8.33
C GLN A 74 0.27 5.16 -9.50
N ASP A 75 0.20 4.14 -10.34
CA ASP A 75 0.90 4.07 -11.61
C ASP A 75 -0.12 3.75 -12.71
N PHE A 76 -0.50 4.76 -13.47
CA PHE A 76 -1.42 4.62 -14.61
C PHE A 76 -0.68 4.76 -15.95
N GLY A 77 0.65 4.89 -15.93
CA GLY A 77 1.43 5.36 -17.06
C GLY A 77 0.85 6.64 -17.67
N ASP A 78 0.72 6.67 -19.00
CA ASP A 78 0.16 7.80 -19.72
C ASP A 78 -1.36 7.73 -19.87
N TYR A 79 -2.03 8.76 -19.34
CA TYR A 79 -3.48 8.86 -19.47
C TYR A 79 -4.03 10.25 -19.81
N GLU A 80 -5.19 10.25 -20.46
CA GLU A 80 -5.95 11.42 -20.87
C GLU A 80 -7.25 11.50 -20.05
N ILE A 81 -7.50 12.65 -19.44
CA ILE A 81 -8.81 13.03 -18.88
C ILE A 81 -9.48 14.01 -19.84
N ILE A 82 -10.75 13.77 -20.14
CA ILE A 82 -11.59 14.68 -20.93
C ILE A 82 -12.45 15.48 -19.95
N LYS A 83 -12.29 16.81 -19.92
CA LYS A 83 -13.18 17.68 -19.13
C LYS A 83 -14.59 17.64 -19.72
N LYS A 84 -15.58 17.31 -18.89
CA LYS A 84 -16.99 17.16 -19.32
C LYS A 84 -17.56 18.42 -19.98
N ASP A 85 -17.13 19.60 -19.53
CA ASP A 85 -17.72 20.87 -19.97
C ASP A 85 -17.04 21.47 -21.23
N SER A 86 -15.74 21.22 -21.41
CA SER A 86 -14.96 21.84 -22.50
C SER A 86 -14.52 20.88 -23.60
N ASN A 87 -14.71 19.56 -23.42
CA ASN A 87 -14.09 18.52 -24.25
C ASN A 87 -12.56 18.64 -24.38
N GLU A 88 -11.94 19.46 -23.53
CA GLU A 88 -10.50 19.62 -23.48
C GLU A 88 -9.87 18.34 -22.95
N LYS A 89 -8.84 17.88 -23.66
CA LYS A 89 -8.06 16.71 -23.28
C LYS A 89 -6.83 17.16 -22.50
N ILE A 90 -6.71 16.69 -21.27
CA ILE A 90 -5.51 16.89 -20.47
C ILE A 90 -4.78 15.55 -20.39
N ARG A 91 -3.51 15.56 -20.78
CA ARG A 91 -2.59 14.43 -20.63
C ARG A 91 -1.91 14.49 -19.27
N PHE A 92 -1.86 13.34 -18.62
CA PHE A 92 -1.15 13.06 -17.39
C PHE A 92 -0.20 11.89 -17.67
N SER A 93 0.95 11.90 -17.00
CA SER A 93 1.95 10.85 -17.09
C SER A 93 2.42 10.55 -15.68
N HIS A 94 2.25 9.31 -15.23
CA HIS A 94 2.80 8.84 -13.96
C HIS A 94 4.16 8.20 -14.23
N PRO A 95 5.19 8.49 -13.40
CA PRO A 95 6.44 7.75 -13.46
C PRO A 95 6.20 6.28 -13.08
N PRO A 96 6.94 5.33 -13.68
CA PRO A 96 6.89 3.93 -13.29
C PRO A 96 7.16 3.75 -11.79
N LEU A 97 6.43 2.84 -11.14
CA LEU A 97 6.63 2.57 -9.72
C LEU A 97 8.09 2.20 -9.36
N PRO A 98 8.84 1.40 -10.16
CA PRO A 98 10.25 1.12 -9.89
C PRO A 98 11.12 2.39 -9.83
N ASP A 99 10.84 3.38 -10.67
CA ASP A 99 11.56 4.65 -10.68
C ASP A 99 11.23 5.46 -9.41
N VAL A 100 9.96 5.47 -8.98
CA VAL A 100 9.56 6.10 -7.71
C VAL A 100 10.25 5.43 -6.52
N LEU A 101 10.35 4.09 -6.53
CA LEU A 101 10.99 3.33 -5.46
C LEU A 101 12.51 3.53 -5.46
N THR A 102 13.15 3.82 -6.59
CA THR A 102 14.61 4.02 -6.69
C THR A 102 15.03 5.50 -6.72
N ALA A 103 14.07 6.43 -6.66
CA ALA A 103 14.33 7.86 -6.65
C ALA A 103 15.17 8.30 -5.44
N LYS A 104 16.24 9.07 -5.67
CA LYS A 104 17.10 9.55 -4.58
C LYS A 104 16.33 10.47 -3.64
N LEU A 105 16.26 10.09 -2.38
CA LEU A 105 15.53 10.80 -1.33
C LEU A 105 16.10 12.20 -1.08
N ALA A 106 17.42 12.38 -1.23
CA ALA A 106 18.04 13.70 -1.07
C ALA A 106 17.71 14.69 -2.20
N GLU A 107 17.19 14.20 -3.34
CA GLU A 107 16.75 15.03 -4.46
C GLU A 107 15.25 15.40 -4.35
N LEU A 108 14.53 14.89 -3.33
CA LEU A 108 13.14 15.25 -3.09
C LEU A 108 13.00 16.72 -2.69
N ASP A 109 11.93 17.37 -3.14
CA ASP A 109 11.62 18.76 -2.77
C ASP A 109 11.52 18.88 -1.24
N PRO A 110 12.20 19.85 -0.59
CA PRO A 110 12.10 20.08 0.84
C PRO A 110 10.68 20.31 1.39
N LYS A 111 9.72 20.64 0.53
CA LYS A 111 8.30 20.82 0.87
C LYS A 111 7.52 19.50 0.92
N VAL A 112 8.12 18.40 0.48
CA VAL A 112 7.52 17.07 0.55
C VAL A 112 7.23 16.72 2.01
N ASN A 113 6.09 16.07 2.24
CA ASN A 113 5.70 15.63 3.58
C ASN A 113 6.77 14.68 4.14
N PRO A 114 7.28 14.88 5.38
CA PRO A 114 8.24 13.99 6.02
C PRO A 114 7.87 12.50 6.01
N ALA A 115 6.57 12.18 6.03
CA ALA A 115 6.09 10.81 5.95
C ALA A 115 6.46 10.10 4.63
N VAL A 116 6.67 10.84 3.53
CA VAL A 116 7.09 10.26 2.25
C VAL A 116 8.47 9.63 2.36
N PHE A 117 9.40 10.26 3.10
CA PHE A 117 10.72 9.70 3.35
C PHE A 117 10.65 8.39 4.13
N ALA A 118 9.81 8.34 5.16
CA ALA A 118 9.57 7.14 5.96
C ALA A 118 8.94 6.01 5.12
N VAL A 119 7.95 6.32 4.30
CA VAL A 119 7.28 5.34 3.42
C VAL A 119 8.25 4.79 2.39
N LEU A 120 9.02 5.62 1.71
CA LEU A 120 9.98 5.14 0.70
C LEU A 120 11.10 4.30 1.34
N ALA A 121 11.56 4.68 2.54
CA ALA A 121 12.53 3.88 3.28
C ALA A 121 11.97 2.50 3.65
N LEU A 122 10.72 2.43 4.11
CA LEU A 122 10.05 1.15 4.37
C LEU A 122 9.94 0.30 3.12
N LEU A 123 9.41 0.86 2.03
CA LEU A 123 9.18 0.11 0.79
C LEU A 123 10.48 -0.47 0.23
N ARG A 124 11.60 0.25 0.38
CA ARG A 124 12.93 -0.25 0.01
C ARG A 124 13.42 -1.34 0.93
N TRP A 125 13.25 -1.19 2.24
CA TRP A 125 13.60 -2.22 3.19
C TRP A 125 12.79 -3.51 2.93
N GLU A 126 11.49 -3.39 2.62
CA GLU A 126 10.65 -4.53 2.23
C GLU A 126 11.16 -5.18 0.93
N ALA A 127 11.57 -4.38 -0.05
CA ALA A 127 12.13 -4.88 -1.30
C ALA A 127 13.48 -5.58 -1.13
N GLU A 128 14.36 -5.08 -0.26
CA GLU A 128 15.70 -5.64 -0.01
C GLU A 128 15.67 -6.91 0.83
N THR A 129 14.88 -6.91 1.90
CA THR A 129 14.84 -8.03 2.84
C THR A 129 14.04 -9.20 2.29
N GLY A 130 13.20 -8.97 1.28
CA GLY A 130 12.29 -9.97 0.74
C GLY A 130 11.41 -10.59 1.83
N VAL A 131 11.25 -9.88 2.97
CA VAL A 131 10.42 -10.31 4.08
C VAL A 131 9.01 -10.38 3.55
N GLN A 132 8.62 -11.60 3.15
CA GLN A 132 7.22 -11.95 3.09
C GLN A 132 6.74 -11.92 4.53
N HIS A 133 6.06 -10.84 4.90
CA HIS A 133 5.32 -10.77 6.15
C HIS A 133 4.40 -12.01 6.18
N ARG A 134 4.57 -12.90 7.17
CA ARG A 134 4.01 -14.28 7.26
C ARG A 134 3.71 -14.91 5.89
N GLY A 135 4.62 -15.75 5.41
CA GLY A 135 4.38 -16.54 4.21
C GLY A 135 3.09 -17.35 4.33
N PHE A 136 2.51 -17.70 3.19
CA PHE A 136 1.44 -18.70 3.05
C PHE A 136 1.69 -19.99 3.87
N ASP A 137 2.96 -20.28 4.17
CA ASP A 137 3.43 -21.46 4.88
C ASP A 137 3.66 -21.25 6.39
N ASP A 138 3.51 -20.03 6.93
CA ASP A 138 3.37 -19.82 8.39
C ASP A 138 1.94 -20.23 8.83
N PHE A 139 1.52 -21.43 8.41
CA PHE A 139 0.49 -22.20 9.10
C PHE A 139 1.06 -22.58 10.45
N ASP A 140 0.92 -21.65 11.40
CA ASP A 140 1.12 -21.97 12.79
C ASP A 140 -0.05 -22.88 13.20
N GLU A 141 0.12 -24.20 13.03
CA GLU A 141 -0.71 -25.21 13.70
C GLU A 141 -0.77 -24.92 15.21
N ASP A 142 0.25 -24.23 15.75
CA ASP A 142 0.31 -23.78 17.13
C ASP A 142 -0.65 -22.61 17.45
N ALA A 143 -1.06 -21.77 16.48
CA ALA A 143 -2.05 -20.71 16.74
C ALA A 143 -3.47 -21.27 16.91
N ALA A 144 -3.80 -22.34 16.17
CA ALA A 144 -5.04 -23.09 16.39
C ALA A 144 -5.01 -23.89 17.70
N ALA A 145 -3.84 -24.37 18.13
CA ALA A 145 -3.64 -24.97 19.45
C ALA A 145 -3.65 -23.93 20.59
N ALA A 146 -3.22 -22.69 20.33
CA ALA A 146 -3.19 -21.59 21.30
C ALA A 146 -4.57 -21.01 21.63
N ALA A 147 -5.53 -21.09 20.71
CA ALA A 147 -6.94 -20.77 20.99
C ALA A 147 -7.56 -21.71 22.06
N ALA A 148 -6.92 -22.84 22.35
CA ALA A 148 -7.28 -23.76 23.42
C ALA A 148 -6.45 -23.56 24.72
N ALA A 149 -5.60 -22.53 24.79
CA ALA A 149 -4.65 -22.33 25.89
C ALA A 149 -5.17 -21.41 27.00
N THR A 150 -4.62 -21.57 28.21
CA THR A 150 -4.97 -20.81 29.41
C THR A 150 -4.59 -19.32 29.28
N GLU A 151 -5.23 -18.43 30.06
CA GLU A 151 -4.93 -16.98 30.07
C GLU A 151 -3.43 -16.65 30.22
N ALA A 152 -2.68 -17.49 30.95
CA ALA A 152 -1.24 -17.32 31.12
C ALA A 152 -0.43 -17.65 29.85
N ALA A 153 -0.88 -18.61 29.04
CA ALA A 153 -0.27 -18.94 27.76
C ALA A 153 -0.60 -17.89 26.68
N ALA A 154 -1.83 -17.38 26.68
CA ALA A 154 -2.24 -16.27 25.81
C ALA A 154 -1.42 -14.99 26.10
N ALA A 155 -1.25 -14.63 27.39
CA ALA A 155 -0.44 -13.48 27.79
C ALA A 155 1.05 -13.63 27.42
N ALA A 156 1.60 -14.85 27.52
CA ALA A 156 2.98 -15.13 27.11
C ALA A 156 3.16 -15.03 25.58
N ALA A 157 2.18 -15.51 24.80
CA ALA A 157 2.18 -15.39 23.35
C ALA A 157 2.06 -13.93 22.89
N GLU A 158 1.20 -13.14 23.54
CA GLU A 158 1.05 -11.70 23.26
C GLU A 158 2.34 -10.94 23.58
N ALA A 159 2.99 -11.24 24.70
CA ALA A 159 4.28 -10.64 25.06
C ALA A 159 5.39 -11.00 24.06
N ALA A 160 5.43 -12.25 23.58
CA ALA A 160 6.38 -12.69 22.56
C ALA A 160 6.13 -12.01 21.21
N ALA A 161 4.88 -11.86 20.80
CA ALA A 161 4.49 -11.13 19.59
C ALA A 161 4.86 -9.64 19.67
N ALA A 162 4.62 -9.00 20.82
CA ALA A 162 5.01 -7.61 21.07
C ALA A 162 6.53 -7.42 21.04
N ALA A 163 7.31 -8.36 21.61
CA ALA A 163 8.77 -8.33 21.55
C ALA A 163 9.30 -8.49 20.12
N LYS A 164 8.71 -9.40 19.33
CA LYS A 164 9.05 -9.57 17.90
C LYS A 164 8.74 -8.31 17.11
N ALA A 165 7.57 -7.71 17.31
CA ALA A 165 7.19 -6.45 16.65
C ALA A 165 8.14 -5.30 17.00
N ALA A 166 8.56 -5.19 18.26
CA ALA A 166 9.53 -4.17 18.69
C ALA A 166 10.93 -4.39 18.06
N ALA A 167 11.37 -5.65 17.93
CA ALA A 167 12.62 -5.98 17.25
C ALA A 167 12.58 -5.59 15.76
N THR A 168 11.49 -5.93 15.07
CA THR A 168 11.27 -5.54 13.66
C THR A 168 11.21 -4.03 13.49
N ALA A 169 10.53 -3.31 14.39
CA ALA A 169 10.49 -1.85 14.35
C ALA A 169 11.89 -1.24 14.47
N ALA A 170 12.72 -1.75 15.39
CA ALA A 170 14.10 -1.31 15.54
C ALA A 170 14.98 -1.62 14.32
N GLU A 171 14.73 -2.73 13.62
CA GLU A 171 15.41 -3.06 12.36
C GLU A 171 15.05 -2.09 11.24
N ILE A 172 13.77 -1.75 11.10
CA ILE A 172 13.28 -0.79 10.11
C ILE A 172 13.88 0.59 10.37
N GLU A 173 13.87 1.06 11.61
CA GLU A 173 14.47 2.35 11.97
C GLU A 173 15.96 2.40 11.61
N ARG A 174 16.73 1.35 11.94
CA ARG A 174 18.15 1.26 11.57
C ARG A 174 18.37 1.21 10.07
N ALA A 175 17.53 0.48 9.34
CA ALA A 175 17.61 0.40 7.88
C ALA A 175 17.33 1.77 7.24
N ALA A 176 16.30 2.48 7.73
CA ALA A 176 15.96 3.81 7.29
C ALA A 176 17.09 4.81 7.58
N GLU A 177 17.66 4.80 8.79
CA GLU A 177 18.81 5.64 9.14
C GLU A 177 20.01 5.39 8.23
N LYS A 178 20.33 4.13 7.96
CA LYS A 178 21.41 3.76 7.04
C LYS A 178 21.14 4.28 5.63
N LEU A 179 19.90 4.16 5.14
CA LEU A 179 19.50 4.66 3.83
C LEU A 179 19.60 6.19 3.76
N PHE A 180 19.06 6.88 4.74
CA PHE A 180 19.09 8.34 4.81
C PHE A 180 20.54 8.87 4.86
N ALA A 181 21.41 8.20 5.62
CA ALA A 181 22.84 8.52 5.67
C ALA A 181 23.53 8.27 4.33
N ALA A 182 23.25 7.14 3.68
CA ALA A 182 23.83 6.79 2.37
C ALA A 182 23.46 7.79 1.27
N GLU A 183 22.25 8.34 1.33
CA GLU A 183 21.75 9.30 0.34
C GLU A 183 22.00 10.77 0.71
N GLY A 184 22.52 11.05 1.91
CA GLY A 184 22.78 12.42 2.36
C GLY A 184 21.50 13.19 2.73
N VAL A 185 20.44 12.49 3.12
CA VAL A 185 19.19 13.10 3.59
C VAL A 185 19.41 13.77 4.94
N LYS A 186 19.01 15.04 5.05
CA LYS A 186 19.05 15.76 6.33
C LYS A 186 17.93 15.26 7.24
N LEU A 187 18.28 14.46 8.25
CA LEU A 187 17.35 13.97 9.26
C LEU A 187 16.75 15.14 10.05
N THR A 188 15.43 15.32 9.93
CA THR A 188 14.65 16.25 10.74
C THR A 188 13.89 15.48 11.82
N PRO A 189 13.52 16.12 12.94
CA PRO A 189 12.69 15.48 13.97
C PRO A 189 11.39 14.89 13.42
N GLN A 190 10.83 15.51 12.36
CA GLN A 190 9.61 15.06 11.71
C GLN A 190 9.82 13.77 10.91
N ILE A 191 10.95 13.64 10.18
CA ILE A 191 11.29 12.41 9.45
C ILE A 191 11.50 11.25 10.43
N LEU A 192 12.23 11.50 11.53
CA LEU A 192 12.46 10.50 12.57
C LEU A 192 11.15 10.06 13.23
N CYS A 193 10.29 11.02 13.57
CA CYS A 193 8.98 10.73 14.15
C CYS A 193 8.11 9.89 13.20
N ALA A 194 8.04 10.25 11.92
CA ALA A 194 7.26 9.50 10.94
C ALA A 194 7.82 8.08 10.73
N THR A 195 9.15 7.93 10.67
CA THR A 195 9.82 6.63 10.54
C THR A 195 9.48 5.72 11.71
N ARG A 196 9.58 6.24 12.94
CA ARG A 196 9.23 5.52 14.16
C ARG A 196 7.76 5.13 14.22
N GLN A 197 6.85 6.07 13.93
CA GLN A 197 5.42 5.80 13.91
C GLN A 197 5.07 4.70 12.90
N LEU A 198 5.70 4.71 11.74
CA LEU A 198 5.50 3.71 10.71
C LEU A 198 6.05 2.34 11.15
N ALA A 199 7.24 2.31 11.76
CA ALA A 199 7.89 1.09 12.22
C ALA A 199 7.12 0.43 13.38
N GLU A 200 6.70 1.19 14.39
CA GLU A 200 5.93 0.71 15.54
C GLU A 200 4.52 0.24 15.18
N ALA A 201 3.96 0.81 14.11
CA ALA A 201 2.62 0.51 13.63
C ALA A 201 2.60 -0.27 12.31
N LEU A 202 3.73 -0.86 11.94
CA LEU A 202 3.80 -1.80 10.84
C LEU A 202 2.76 -2.90 11.07
N ASN A 203 1.97 -3.18 10.03
CA ASN A 203 0.91 -4.17 10.10
C ASN A 203 -0.17 -3.88 11.15
N LYS A 204 -0.42 -2.60 11.48
CA LYS A 204 -1.60 -2.18 12.23
C LYS A 204 -2.51 -1.37 11.32
N GLN A 205 -3.73 -1.85 11.09
CA GLN A 205 -4.73 -1.08 10.35
C GLN A 205 -5.68 -0.38 11.31
N ILE A 206 -5.78 0.94 11.16
CA ILE A 206 -6.78 1.74 11.86
C ILE A 206 -7.94 1.96 10.88
N ASN A 207 -9.13 1.46 11.23
CA ASN A 207 -10.33 1.56 10.38
C ASN A 207 -10.60 2.99 9.87
N THR A 208 -10.42 3.99 10.74
CA THR A 208 -10.59 5.41 10.35
C THR A 208 -9.59 5.83 9.26
N ILE A 209 -8.33 5.42 9.37
CA ILE A 209 -7.31 5.72 8.37
C ILE A 209 -7.60 4.96 7.08
N ALA A 210 -8.00 3.69 7.18
CA ALA A 210 -8.39 2.88 6.04
C ALA A 210 -9.58 3.49 5.27
N ALA A 211 -10.59 4.01 5.96
CA ALA A 211 -11.73 4.71 5.36
C ALA A 211 -11.31 6.02 4.66
N ILE A 212 -10.42 6.80 5.27
CA ILE A 212 -9.88 8.03 4.66
C ILE A 212 -9.12 7.69 3.38
N VAL A 213 -8.16 6.76 3.45
CA VAL A 213 -7.35 6.36 2.30
C VAL A 213 -8.22 5.71 1.22
N GLY A 214 -9.12 4.81 1.61
CA GLY A 214 -10.05 4.15 0.70
C GLY A 214 -10.91 5.15 -0.05
N GLY A 215 -11.54 6.09 0.67
CA GLY A 215 -12.34 7.15 0.03
C GLY A 215 -11.54 8.06 -0.91
N LEU A 216 -10.27 8.34 -0.61
CA LEU A 216 -9.37 9.10 -1.50
C LEU A 216 -9.04 8.31 -2.77
N ILE A 217 -8.75 7.01 -2.65
CA ILE A 217 -8.52 6.11 -3.78
C ILE A 217 -9.78 6.03 -4.64
N SER A 218 -10.94 5.77 -4.05
CA SER A 218 -12.20 5.67 -4.79
C SER A 218 -12.52 6.93 -5.59
N ARG A 219 -12.38 8.11 -4.97
CA ARG A 219 -12.65 9.42 -5.60
C ARG A 219 -11.67 9.78 -6.71
N SER A 220 -10.38 9.52 -6.49
CA SER A 220 -9.36 9.79 -7.51
C SER A 220 -9.56 8.89 -8.74
N ASN A 221 -9.96 7.64 -8.53
CA ASN A 221 -9.97 6.65 -9.58
C ASN A 221 -11.30 6.48 -10.30
N THR A 222 -12.44 6.80 -9.69
CA THR A 222 -13.72 6.87 -10.43
C THR A 222 -13.63 7.84 -11.61
N ARG A 223 -12.96 8.99 -11.43
CA ARG A 223 -12.72 9.97 -12.51
C ARG A 223 -11.79 9.43 -13.60
N THR A 224 -10.72 8.73 -13.22
CA THR A 224 -9.76 8.12 -14.15
C THR A 224 -10.39 6.98 -14.95
N VAL A 225 -11.17 6.13 -14.28
CA VAL A 225 -11.89 4.98 -14.84
C VAL A 225 -12.97 5.41 -15.84
N GLU A 226 -13.73 6.48 -15.54
CA GLU A 226 -14.67 7.08 -16.49
C GLU A 226 -13.96 7.60 -17.76
N GLY A 227 -12.79 8.21 -17.62
CA GLY A 227 -11.99 8.72 -18.74
C GLY A 227 -11.40 7.61 -19.62
N LEU A 228 -10.87 6.54 -19.00
CA LEU A 228 -10.25 5.41 -19.70
C LEU A 228 -11.25 4.60 -20.56
N GLY A 229 -12.50 4.50 -20.13
CA GLY A 229 -13.58 3.81 -20.87
C GLY A 229 -13.87 4.37 -22.26
N SER A 230 -13.45 5.62 -22.54
CA SER A 230 -13.67 6.29 -23.82
C SER A 230 -12.63 5.95 -24.91
N ARG A 231 -11.44 5.43 -24.56
CA ARG A 231 -10.38 5.13 -25.56
C ARG A 231 -10.70 3.93 -26.45
N HIS A 232 -11.39 2.93 -25.94
CA HIS A 232 -11.66 1.69 -26.69
C HIS A 232 -12.75 1.81 -27.76
N LYS A 233 -13.47 2.94 -27.84
CA LYS A 233 -14.45 3.18 -28.92
C LYS A 233 -13.81 3.65 -30.23
N LYS A 234 -12.59 4.19 -30.21
CA LYS A 234 -12.00 4.88 -31.38
C LYS A 234 -11.11 4.00 -32.27
N TYR A 235 -10.82 2.77 -31.87
CA TYR A 235 -9.98 1.81 -32.62
C TYR A 235 -10.74 0.56 -33.11
N ARG A 236 -12.08 0.59 -33.04
CA ARG A 236 -12.96 -0.38 -33.72
C ARG A 236 -13.96 0.40 -34.59
N SER A 237 -13.47 0.88 -35.72
CA SER A 237 -14.25 1.21 -36.91
C SER A 237 -13.50 0.69 -38.12
#